data_AF-A0A6G6WAP3-F1
#
_entry.id   AF-A0A6G6WAP3-F1
#
_cell.length_a   1.000
_cell.length_b   1.000
_cell.length_c   1.000
_cell.angle_alpha   90.00
_cell.angle_beta   90.00
_cell.angle_gamma   90.00
#
_symmetry.space_group_name_H-M   'P 1'
#
loop_
_entity.id
_entity.type
_entity.pdbx_description
1 polymer ?
#
loop_
_entity_poly.entity_id
_entity_poly.type
_entity_poly.pdbx_seq_one_letter_code
_entity_poly.pdbx_strand_id
1 'polypeptide(L)'
;MGFSDSLKKWATSRATELLTADGDKRADAAASADAASAQAKSDLGESLVRAAFPKLGQLADEQEARRTARAQAEVDERRDEIAALPLASVQLSLSGHTSGSWSGRLHYAWHDEEPGDADPADPYADQPLVWFELFAEDTARPEVGGLHLTHWGFQLPGYHGDGTYDLTAIAQQREAAGAGVEYLDWVLEFADHDDAQYYFWPDAPPSSVTVADSGRTLVVSIGLSGASGGLVAAATITLPAG
;
A
#
# COMPACT_ATOMS: atom_id res chain seq x y z
N MET A 1 21.46 38.55 21.64
CA MET A 1 20.54 37.67 22.41
C MET A 1 21.19 36.31 22.48
N GLY A 2 21.34 35.74 23.67
CA GLY A 2 22.27 34.64 23.92
C GLY A 2 21.65 33.27 23.61
N PHE A 3 22.50 32.34 23.16
CA PHE A 3 22.23 30.92 22.98
C PHE A 3 21.41 30.25 24.11
N SER A 4 21.63 30.67 25.36
CA SER A 4 20.86 30.23 26.53
C SER A 4 19.36 30.57 26.44
N ASP A 5 19.00 31.71 25.85
CA ASP A 5 17.60 32.11 25.66
C ASP A 5 16.93 31.31 24.55
N SER A 6 17.67 30.97 23.48
CA SER A 6 17.18 30.12 22.39
C SER A 6 16.94 28.67 22.85
N LEU A 7 17.85 28.11 23.64
CA LEU A 7 17.69 26.77 24.26
C LEU A 7 16.51 26.71 25.23
N LYS A 8 16.34 27.74 26.07
CA LYS A 8 15.19 27.82 26.99
C LYS A 8 13.86 27.96 26.24
N LYS A 9 13.82 28.78 25.17
CA LYS A 9 12.63 28.91 24.32
C LYS A 9 12.29 27.61 23.61
N TRP A 10 13.28 26.93 23.02
CA TRP A 10 13.11 25.61 22.41
C TRP A 10 12.58 24.58 23.43
N ALA A 11 13.22 24.46 24.60
CA ALA A 11 12.83 23.50 25.64
C ALA A 11 11.42 23.79 26.20
N THR A 12 11.05 25.06 26.35
CA THR A 12 9.72 25.47 26.81
C THR A 12 8.66 25.21 25.74
N SER A 13 8.97 25.46 24.46
CA SER A 13 8.08 25.17 23.33
C SER A 13 7.84 23.66 23.21
N ARG A 14 8.90 22.85 23.27
CA ARG A 14 8.80 21.39 23.18
C ARG A 14 8.10 20.78 24.39
N ALA A 15 8.35 21.29 25.60
CA ALA A 15 7.60 20.89 26.78
C ALA A 15 6.10 21.25 26.66
N THR A 16 5.77 22.39 26.07
CA THR A 16 4.38 22.82 25.85
C THR A 16 3.70 21.94 24.81
N GLU A 17 4.36 21.63 23.69
CA GLU A 17 3.89 20.69 22.67
C GLU A 17 3.56 19.31 23.26
N LEU A 18 4.45 18.78 24.10
CA LEU A 18 4.32 17.44 24.67
C LEU A 18 3.33 17.33 25.84
N LEU A 19 3.08 18.42 26.58
CA LEU A 19 2.27 18.38 27.81
C LEU A 19 0.88 19.01 27.68
N THR A 20 0.60 19.78 26.61
CA THR A 20 -0.71 20.42 26.43
C THR A 20 -1.72 19.47 25.77
N ALA A 21 -2.97 19.48 26.26
CA ALA A 21 -4.10 18.78 25.64
C ALA A 21 -4.83 19.64 24.57
N ASP A 22 -4.47 20.93 24.46
CA ASP A 22 -5.08 21.93 23.58
C ASP A 22 -4.44 21.91 22.19
N GLY A 23 -5.24 21.68 21.14
CA GLY A 23 -4.79 21.46 19.76
C GLY A 23 -4.11 22.67 19.12
N ASP A 24 -4.66 23.86 19.32
CA ASP A 24 -4.13 25.09 18.72
C ASP A 24 -2.79 25.47 19.36
N LYS A 25 -2.68 25.32 20.68
CA LYS A 25 -1.42 25.54 21.41
C LYS A 25 -0.35 24.51 21.07
N ARG A 26 -0.74 23.28 20.73
CA ARG A 26 0.19 22.24 20.29
C ARG A 26 0.78 22.58 18.91
N ALA A 27 -0.05 23.06 17.98
CA ALA A 27 0.38 23.45 16.64
C ALA A 27 1.32 24.67 16.66
N ASP A 28 0.99 25.71 17.42
CA ASP A 28 1.84 26.90 17.57
C ASP A 28 3.18 26.58 18.24
N ALA A 29 3.16 25.68 19.23
CA ALA A 29 4.36 25.23 19.93
C ALA A 29 5.25 24.34 19.05
N ALA A 30 4.67 23.52 18.17
CA ALA A 30 5.40 22.72 17.19
C ALA A 30 6.11 23.61 16.16
N ALA A 31 5.40 24.59 15.58
CA ALA A 31 5.98 25.53 14.62
C ALA A 31 7.13 26.37 15.22
N SER A 32 6.97 26.81 16.47
CA SER A 32 8.01 27.54 17.21
C SER A 32 9.18 26.64 17.62
N ALA A 33 8.93 25.36 17.94
CA ALA A 33 9.95 24.39 18.28
C ALA A 33 10.79 23.99 17.05
N ASP A 34 10.18 23.85 15.88
CA ASP A 34 10.88 23.52 14.63
C ASP A 34 11.81 24.66 14.18
N ALA A 35 11.33 25.91 14.22
CA ALA A 35 12.15 27.08 13.90
C ALA A 35 13.34 27.24 14.88
N ALA A 36 13.12 26.99 16.17
CA ALA A 36 14.19 27.01 17.17
C ALA A 36 15.11 25.76 17.08
N SER A 37 14.59 24.61 16.66
CA SER A 37 15.34 23.36 16.51
C SER A 37 16.26 23.39 15.31
N ALA A 38 15.88 24.01 14.19
CA ALA A 38 16.75 24.15 13.03
C ALA A 38 17.99 24.98 13.38
N GLN A 39 17.80 26.05 14.15
CA GLN A 39 18.90 26.88 14.66
C GLN A 39 19.74 26.13 15.71
N ALA A 40 19.11 25.42 16.65
CA ALA A 40 19.83 24.71 17.73
C ALA A 40 20.56 23.43 17.27
N LYS A 41 20.01 22.66 16.31
CA LYS A 41 20.66 21.46 15.73
C LYS A 41 21.87 21.82 14.88
N SER A 42 21.84 23.00 14.24
CA SER A 42 22.98 23.55 13.50
C SER A 42 24.15 23.92 14.45
N ASP A 43 23.84 24.34 15.68
CA ASP A 43 24.83 24.85 16.64
C ASP A 43 25.24 23.82 17.71
N LEU A 44 24.44 22.76 17.93
CA LEU A 44 24.72 21.68 18.87
C LEU A 44 24.22 20.33 18.31
N GLY A 45 25.08 19.31 18.38
CA GLY A 45 24.67 17.92 18.13
C GLY A 45 23.60 17.44 19.13
N GLU A 46 22.72 16.55 18.67
CA GLU A 46 21.58 15.99 19.40
C GLU A 46 21.93 15.49 20.82
N SER A 47 23.15 14.97 20.99
CA SER A 47 23.68 14.47 22.26
C SER A 47 23.81 15.55 23.35
N LEU A 48 24.13 16.80 23.00
CA LEU A 48 24.26 17.91 23.96
C LEU A 48 22.89 18.42 24.44
N VAL A 49 21.89 18.37 23.56
CA VAL A 49 20.50 18.70 23.90
C VAL A 49 19.91 17.65 24.84
N ARG A 50 20.16 16.36 24.57
CA ARG A 50 19.74 15.25 25.46
C ARG A 50 20.41 15.34 26.84
N ALA A 51 21.69 15.75 26.91
CA ALA A 51 22.40 15.94 28.18
C ALA A 51 21.90 17.14 29.00
N ALA A 52 21.54 18.24 28.32
CA ALA A 52 21.04 19.45 28.97
C ALA A 52 19.59 19.31 29.47
N PHE A 53 18.77 18.47 28.81
CA PHE A 53 17.36 18.27 29.13
C PHE A 53 16.99 16.77 29.14
N PRO A 54 17.45 16.00 30.14
CA PRO A 54 17.25 14.54 30.18
C PRO A 54 15.77 14.10 30.16
N LYS A 55 14.87 14.91 30.76
CA LYS A 55 13.43 14.63 30.74
C LYS A 55 12.80 14.76 29.35
N LEU A 56 13.32 15.65 28.48
CA LEU A 56 12.85 15.78 27.10
C LEU A 56 13.35 14.63 26.23
N GLY A 57 14.57 14.15 26.47
CA GLY A 57 15.08 12.93 25.86
C GLY A 57 14.22 11.71 26.19
N GLN A 58 13.89 11.54 27.48
CA GLN A 58 12.99 10.44 27.93
C GLN A 58 11.62 10.49 27.27
N LEU A 59 10.99 11.66 27.15
CA LEU A 59 9.69 11.80 26.48
C LEU A 59 9.77 11.53 24.98
N ALA A 60 10.84 11.95 24.30
CA ALA A 60 11.05 11.64 22.89
C ALA A 60 11.26 10.14 22.67
N ASP A 61 12.07 9.49 23.52
CA ASP A 61 12.29 8.05 23.47
C ASP A 61 10.99 7.28 23.78
N GLU A 62 10.16 7.73 24.73
CA GLU A 62 8.83 7.15 25.01
C GLU A 62 7.86 7.32 23.84
N GLN A 63 7.87 8.48 23.17
CA GLN A 63 7.02 8.74 22.01
C GLN A 63 7.43 7.86 20.81
N GLU A 64 8.73 7.72 20.56
CA GLU A 64 9.25 6.85 19.50
C GLU A 64 8.94 5.39 19.82
N ALA A 65 9.17 4.93 21.05
CA ALA A 65 8.82 3.57 21.47
C ALA A 65 7.32 3.29 21.31
N ARG A 66 6.44 4.25 21.64
CA ARG A 66 4.98 4.12 21.40
C ARG A 66 4.65 4.06 19.91
N ARG A 67 5.36 4.84 19.08
CA ARG A 67 5.17 4.83 17.63
C ARG A 67 5.58 3.48 17.03
N THR A 68 6.77 2.98 17.39
CA THR A 68 7.23 1.65 16.95
C THR A 68 6.31 0.54 17.45
N ALA A 69 5.86 0.60 18.70
CA ALA A 69 4.93 -0.39 19.25
C ALA A 69 3.57 -0.39 18.52
N ARG A 70 3.05 0.78 18.14
CA ARG A 70 1.82 0.89 17.33
C ARG A 70 2.03 0.35 15.92
N ALA A 71 3.10 0.75 15.25
CA ALA A 71 3.43 0.24 13.92
C ALA A 71 3.59 -1.29 13.93
N GLN A 72 4.24 -1.85 14.95
CA GLN A 72 4.37 -3.29 15.10
C GLN A 72 3.00 -3.97 15.35
N ALA A 73 2.16 -3.37 16.19
CA ALA A 73 0.81 -3.89 16.45
C ALA A 73 -0.07 -3.86 15.19
N GLU A 74 0.01 -2.81 14.37
CA GLU A 74 -0.69 -2.71 13.08
C GLU A 74 -0.20 -3.78 12.09
N VAL A 75 1.11 -4.04 12.04
CA VAL A 75 1.69 -5.13 11.22
C VAL A 75 1.22 -6.50 11.71
N ASP A 76 1.23 -6.74 13.01
CA ASP A 76 0.77 -8.01 13.59
C ASP A 76 -0.74 -8.21 13.38
N GLU A 77 -1.56 -7.17 13.57
CA GLU A 77 -3.00 -7.20 13.28
C GLU A 77 -3.26 -7.51 11.81
N ARG A 78 -2.56 -6.83 10.89
CA ARG A 78 -2.70 -7.07 9.46
C ARG A 78 -2.28 -8.49 9.06
N ARG A 79 -1.21 -9.02 9.67
CA ARG A 79 -0.78 -10.40 9.44
C ARG A 79 -1.85 -11.39 9.89
N ASP A 80 -2.45 -11.16 11.06
CA ASP A 80 -3.47 -12.04 11.61
C ASP A 80 -4.78 -11.97 10.79
N GLU A 81 -5.14 -10.79 10.26
CA GLU A 81 -6.24 -10.63 9.29
C GLU A 81 -6.00 -11.45 8.00
N ILE A 82 -4.81 -11.34 7.41
CA ILE A 82 -4.45 -12.06 6.18
C ILE A 82 -4.48 -13.57 6.44
N ALA A 83 -3.92 -14.03 7.56
CA ALA A 83 -3.90 -15.45 7.92
C ALA A 83 -5.30 -16.05 8.11
N ALA A 84 -6.31 -15.22 8.43
CA ALA A 84 -7.70 -15.64 8.56
C ALA A 84 -8.42 -15.80 7.21
N LEU A 85 -7.87 -15.27 6.11
CA LEU A 85 -8.45 -15.38 4.78
C LEU A 85 -8.36 -16.82 4.24
N PRO A 86 -9.28 -17.24 3.36
CA PRO A 86 -9.17 -18.53 2.69
C PRO A 86 -7.96 -18.60 1.76
N LEU A 87 -7.50 -19.83 1.48
CA LEU A 87 -6.33 -20.10 0.63
C LEU A 87 -6.76 -20.55 -0.77
N ALA A 88 -6.28 -19.87 -1.81
CA ALA A 88 -6.38 -20.27 -3.20
C ALA A 88 -5.13 -21.06 -3.65
N SER A 89 -5.28 -21.94 -4.64
CA SER A 89 -4.13 -22.52 -5.34
C SER A 89 -3.73 -21.61 -6.49
N VAL A 90 -2.46 -21.23 -6.58
CA VAL A 90 -1.97 -20.24 -7.54
C VAL A 90 -0.79 -20.81 -8.32
N GLN A 91 -0.85 -20.67 -9.64
CA GLN A 91 0.28 -20.87 -10.55
C GLN A 91 0.58 -19.51 -11.20
N LEU A 92 1.65 -18.86 -10.77
CA LEU A 92 2.05 -17.51 -11.19
C LEU A 92 3.27 -17.59 -12.10
N SER A 93 3.30 -16.72 -13.11
CA SER A 93 4.44 -16.49 -13.99
C SER A 93 4.61 -15.00 -14.25
N LEU A 94 5.87 -14.56 -14.27
CA LEU A 94 6.28 -13.21 -14.62
C LEU A 94 7.12 -13.25 -15.89
N SER A 95 6.98 -12.23 -16.72
CA SER A 95 7.83 -11.98 -17.89
C SER A 95 7.99 -10.47 -18.13
N GLY A 96 9.05 -10.06 -18.83
CA GLY A 96 9.37 -8.63 -19.05
C GLY A 96 10.67 -8.25 -18.36
N HIS A 97 10.63 -7.25 -17.47
CA HIS A 97 11.78 -6.79 -16.68
C HIS A 97 12.49 -7.94 -15.94
N THR A 98 11.69 -8.81 -15.31
CA THR A 98 12.15 -10.07 -14.77
C THR A 98 11.31 -11.22 -15.31
N SER A 99 11.81 -12.45 -15.15
CA SER A 99 11.12 -13.66 -15.55
C SER A 99 11.24 -14.74 -14.48
N GLY A 100 10.14 -15.41 -14.19
CA GLY A 100 10.12 -16.51 -13.25
C GLY A 100 8.73 -17.12 -13.15
N SER A 101 8.64 -18.24 -12.46
CA SER A 101 7.37 -18.89 -12.18
C SER A 101 7.36 -19.43 -10.76
N TRP A 102 6.20 -19.40 -10.14
CA TRP A 102 5.97 -19.94 -8.82
C TRP A 102 4.63 -20.65 -8.77
N SER A 103 4.53 -21.66 -7.90
CA SER A 103 3.26 -22.34 -7.65
C SER A 103 3.14 -22.69 -6.18
N GLY A 104 1.97 -22.43 -5.62
CA GLY A 104 1.73 -22.66 -4.21
C GLY A 104 0.32 -22.22 -3.81
N ARG A 105 0.17 -21.89 -2.53
CA ARG A 105 -1.10 -21.39 -2.00
C ARG A 105 -0.90 -19.98 -1.48
N LEU A 106 -1.86 -19.11 -1.75
CA LEU A 106 -1.89 -17.73 -1.24
C LEU A 106 -3.24 -17.46 -0.61
N HIS A 107 -3.24 -16.57 0.39
CA HIS A 107 -4.47 -16.06 0.97
C HIS A 107 -5.14 -15.17 -0.07
N TYR A 108 -6.47 -15.26 -0.18
CA TYR A 108 -7.21 -14.45 -1.13
C TYR A 108 -8.42 -13.78 -0.47
N ALA A 109 -8.78 -12.64 -1.01
CA ALA A 109 -10.04 -11.98 -0.71
C ALA A 109 -10.82 -11.74 -2.01
N TRP A 110 -12.13 -11.95 -1.94
CA TRP A 110 -13.08 -11.70 -3.01
C TRP A 110 -14.13 -10.75 -2.47
N HIS A 111 -14.20 -9.55 -3.03
CA HIS A 111 -15.14 -8.52 -2.62
C HIS A 111 -16.12 -8.26 -3.77
N ASP A 112 -17.37 -8.64 -3.56
CA ASP A 112 -18.47 -8.20 -4.43
C ASP A 112 -18.90 -6.81 -3.94
N GLU A 113 -18.70 -5.79 -4.76
CA GLU A 113 -19.12 -4.43 -4.48
C GLU A 113 -20.41 -4.12 -5.25
N GLU A 114 -21.44 -3.71 -4.52
CA GLU A 114 -22.66 -3.19 -5.12
C GLU A 114 -22.38 -1.78 -5.69
N PRO A 115 -23.00 -1.42 -6.83
CA PRO A 115 -22.88 -0.08 -7.40
C PRO A 115 -23.15 1.02 -6.35
N GLY A 116 -22.19 1.91 -6.16
CA GLY A 116 -22.24 2.99 -5.16
C GLY A 116 -22.55 4.37 -5.75
N ASP A 117 -22.30 5.42 -4.95
CA ASP A 117 -22.27 6.82 -5.44
C ASP A 117 -21.02 7.04 -6.30
N ALA A 118 -21.01 6.43 -7.49
CA ALA A 118 -19.87 6.40 -8.39
C ALA A 118 -19.75 7.69 -9.22
N ASP A 119 -18.57 7.91 -9.78
CA ASP A 119 -18.32 9.01 -10.71
C ASP A 119 -19.31 8.90 -11.88
N PRO A 120 -20.19 9.89 -12.12
CA PRO A 120 -21.16 9.84 -13.21
C PRO A 120 -20.51 9.80 -14.60
N ALA A 121 -19.21 10.08 -14.70
CA ALA A 121 -18.44 9.90 -15.94
C ALA A 121 -18.04 8.43 -16.19
N ASP A 122 -18.06 7.55 -15.18
CA ASP A 122 -17.62 6.16 -15.32
C ASP A 122 -18.72 5.30 -15.97
N PRO A 123 -18.48 4.70 -17.15
CA PRO A 123 -19.46 3.84 -17.82
C PRO A 123 -19.76 2.54 -17.06
N TYR A 124 -18.97 2.22 -16.03
CA TYR A 124 -19.16 1.07 -15.14
C TYR A 124 -19.69 1.46 -13.75
N ALA A 125 -19.94 2.74 -13.49
CA ALA A 125 -20.47 3.27 -12.22
C ALA A 125 -21.67 2.49 -11.67
N ASP A 126 -22.63 2.18 -12.54
CA ASP A 126 -23.88 1.49 -12.20
C ASP A 126 -23.80 -0.04 -12.37
N GLN A 127 -22.61 -0.58 -12.63
CA GLN A 127 -22.41 -2.01 -12.89
C GLN A 127 -21.76 -2.70 -11.69
N PRO A 128 -22.01 -4.01 -11.47
CA PRO A 128 -21.35 -4.75 -10.41
C PRO A 128 -19.82 -4.71 -10.58
N LEU A 129 -19.12 -4.56 -9.46
CA LEU A 129 -17.67 -4.57 -9.40
C LEU A 129 -17.23 -5.75 -8.53
N VAL A 130 -16.21 -6.47 -8.99
CA VAL A 130 -15.48 -7.39 -8.13
C VAL A 130 -14.08 -6.87 -7.92
N TRP A 131 -13.64 -6.83 -6.66
CA TRP A 131 -12.24 -6.64 -6.30
C TRP A 131 -11.65 -7.97 -5.81
N PHE A 132 -10.54 -8.38 -6.42
CA PHE A 132 -9.83 -9.61 -6.08
C PHE A 132 -8.42 -9.31 -5.57
N GLU A 133 -8.02 -9.96 -4.49
CA GLU A 133 -6.69 -9.80 -3.90
C GLU A 133 -6.03 -11.13 -3.59
N LEU A 134 -4.72 -11.20 -3.80
CA LEU A 134 -3.83 -12.24 -3.30
C LEU A 134 -2.83 -11.64 -2.33
N PHE A 135 -2.66 -12.30 -1.19
CA PHE A 135 -1.71 -11.91 -0.16
C PHE A 135 -0.67 -13.02 0.07
N ALA A 136 0.59 -12.61 0.09
CA ALA A 136 1.70 -13.46 0.50
C ALA A 136 2.10 -13.13 1.93
N GLU A 137 2.05 -14.12 2.81
CA GLU A 137 2.52 -13.95 4.19
C GLU A 137 4.03 -13.74 4.25
N ASP A 138 4.48 -12.97 5.24
CA ASP A 138 5.91 -12.67 5.47
C ASP A 138 6.81 -13.91 5.55
N THR A 139 6.29 -15.03 6.05
CA THR A 139 7.08 -16.26 6.21
C THR A 139 7.13 -17.14 4.96
N ALA A 140 6.25 -16.88 3.99
CA ALA A 140 6.09 -17.70 2.79
C ALA A 140 6.33 -16.94 1.47
N ARG A 141 6.61 -15.63 1.54
CA ARG A 141 6.76 -14.69 0.40
C ARG A 141 7.34 -15.38 -0.85
N PRO A 142 6.49 -15.66 -1.86
CA PRO A 142 6.93 -16.30 -3.08
C PRO A 142 8.05 -15.53 -3.75
N GLU A 143 9.17 -16.19 -4.01
CA GLU A 143 10.20 -15.63 -4.89
C GLU A 143 9.84 -15.96 -6.34
N VAL A 144 9.63 -14.94 -7.16
CA VAL A 144 9.32 -15.06 -8.58
C VAL A 144 10.21 -14.11 -9.37
N GLY A 145 11.14 -14.69 -10.15
CA GLY A 145 12.10 -13.88 -10.90
C GLY A 145 13.02 -13.06 -10.00
N GLY A 146 13.38 -13.57 -8.82
CA GLY A 146 14.22 -12.88 -7.85
C GLY A 146 13.53 -11.77 -7.06
N LEU A 147 12.20 -11.65 -7.15
CA LEU A 147 11.39 -10.70 -6.38
C LEU A 147 10.45 -11.46 -5.42
N HIS A 148 10.27 -10.94 -4.21
CA HIS A 148 9.43 -11.50 -3.15
C HIS A 148 8.05 -10.86 -3.18
N LEU A 149 7.07 -11.57 -3.74
CA LEU A 149 5.69 -11.11 -3.85
C LEU A 149 5.11 -10.84 -2.45
N THR A 150 4.43 -9.71 -2.28
CA THR A 150 3.66 -9.37 -1.07
C THR A 150 2.16 -9.31 -1.36
N HIS A 151 1.78 -8.70 -2.48
CA HIS A 151 0.37 -8.45 -2.82
C HIS A 151 0.15 -8.43 -4.34
N TRP A 152 -1.02 -8.91 -4.75
CA TRP A 152 -1.55 -8.69 -6.10
C TRP A 152 -3.04 -8.38 -6.02
N GLY A 153 -3.43 -7.17 -6.41
CA GLY A 153 -4.82 -6.73 -6.49
C GLY A 153 -5.26 -6.46 -7.93
N PHE A 154 -6.51 -6.80 -8.25
CA PHE A 154 -7.15 -6.38 -9.50
C PHE A 154 -8.67 -6.28 -9.38
N GLN A 155 -9.25 -5.33 -10.11
CA GLN A 155 -10.69 -5.15 -10.26
C GLN A 155 -11.25 -5.77 -11.56
N LEU A 156 -12.51 -6.19 -11.50
CA LEU A 156 -13.35 -6.61 -12.63
C LEU A 156 -14.63 -5.74 -12.70
N PRO A 157 -14.56 -4.53 -13.30
CA PRO A 157 -15.75 -3.71 -13.52
C PRO A 157 -16.72 -4.39 -14.49
N GLY A 158 -18.03 -4.32 -14.22
CA GLY A 158 -19.04 -4.96 -15.04
C GLY A 158 -19.09 -6.48 -14.87
N TYR A 159 -18.74 -6.99 -13.70
CA TYR A 159 -18.73 -8.42 -13.41
C TYR A 159 -20.15 -9.02 -13.53
N HIS A 160 -20.28 -10.05 -14.35
CA HIS A 160 -21.55 -10.73 -14.63
C HIS A 160 -21.42 -12.27 -14.60
N GLY A 161 -20.39 -12.79 -13.92
CA GLY A 161 -20.11 -14.21 -13.77
C GLY A 161 -19.00 -14.72 -14.70
N ASP A 162 -19.09 -15.99 -15.09
CA ASP A 162 -18.11 -16.64 -15.96
C ASP A 162 -18.02 -15.93 -17.33
N GLY A 163 -16.80 -15.78 -17.84
CA GLY A 163 -16.53 -15.04 -19.06
C GLY A 163 -15.12 -14.49 -19.10
N THR A 164 -14.78 -13.82 -20.20
CA THR A 164 -13.49 -13.12 -20.34
C THR A 164 -13.72 -11.61 -20.30
N TYR A 165 -13.03 -10.95 -19.38
CA TYR A 165 -13.01 -9.52 -19.16
C TYR A 165 -11.72 -8.95 -19.75
N ASP A 166 -11.84 -8.04 -20.72
CA ASP A 166 -10.71 -7.32 -21.30
C ASP A 166 -10.47 -6.04 -20.47
N LEU A 167 -9.51 -6.12 -19.55
CA LEU A 167 -9.21 -5.04 -18.63
C LEU A 167 -8.62 -3.82 -19.35
N THR A 168 -7.88 -4.05 -20.44
CA THR A 168 -7.34 -2.96 -21.27
C THR A 168 -8.47 -2.18 -21.95
N ALA A 169 -9.45 -2.89 -22.54
CA ALA A 169 -10.61 -2.24 -23.15
C ALA A 169 -11.46 -1.48 -22.12
N ILE A 170 -11.68 -2.08 -20.94
CA ILE A 170 -12.40 -1.44 -19.82
C ILE A 170 -11.70 -0.13 -19.42
N ALA A 171 -10.39 -0.17 -19.19
CA ALA A 171 -9.60 1.00 -18.79
C ALA A 171 -9.65 2.11 -19.85
N GLN A 172 -9.48 1.76 -21.13
CA GLN A 172 -9.58 2.72 -22.23
C GLN A 172 -10.97 3.36 -22.34
N GLN A 173 -12.03 2.58 -22.08
CA GLN A 173 -13.39 3.11 -22.11
C GLN A 173 -13.65 4.08 -20.94
N ARG A 174 -13.16 3.78 -19.73
CA ARG A 174 -13.23 4.68 -18.57
C ARG A 174 -12.48 5.98 -18.83
N GLU A 175 -11.23 5.89 -19.32
CA GLU A 175 -10.41 7.05 -19.65
C GLU A 175 -11.06 7.93 -20.74
N ALA A 176 -11.61 7.32 -21.80
CA ALA A 176 -12.31 8.04 -22.86
C ALA A 176 -13.58 8.74 -22.37
N ALA A 177 -14.20 8.24 -21.31
CA ALA A 177 -15.37 8.86 -20.67
C ALA A 177 -14.99 9.97 -19.66
N GLY A 178 -13.71 10.13 -19.36
CA GLY A 178 -13.19 11.08 -18.38
C GLY A 178 -13.19 10.55 -16.95
N ALA A 179 -13.55 9.28 -16.73
CA ALA A 179 -13.32 8.59 -15.48
C ALA A 179 -11.85 8.21 -15.40
N GLY A 180 -11.13 8.80 -14.44
CA GLY A 180 -9.72 8.46 -14.22
C GLY A 180 -9.58 6.99 -13.86
N VAL A 181 -8.64 6.29 -14.49
CA VAL A 181 -8.20 4.99 -14.00
C VAL A 181 -7.37 5.24 -12.74
N GLU A 182 -7.78 4.66 -11.61
CA GLU A 182 -6.94 4.72 -10.43
C GLU A 182 -5.81 3.71 -10.61
N TYR A 183 -4.56 4.17 -10.60
CA TYR A 183 -3.39 3.30 -10.84
C TYR A 183 -3.27 2.14 -9.85
N LEU A 184 -3.97 2.21 -8.72
CA LEU A 184 -4.01 1.19 -7.68
C LEU A 184 -5.12 0.14 -7.89
N ASP A 185 -6.00 0.31 -8.88
CA ASP A 185 -7.05 -0.66 -9.23
C ASP A 185 -6.46 -2.01 -9.68
N TRP A 186 -5.22 -1.99 -10.16
CA TRP A 186 -4.47 -3.14 -10.64
C TRP A 186 -2.99 -3.01 -10.29
N VAL A 187 -2.59 -3.69 -9.21
CA VAL A 187 -1.27 -3.52 -8.59
C VAL A 187 -0.60 -4.85 -8.29
N LEU A 188 0.72 -4.91 -8.47
CA LEU A 188 1.56 -6.02 -8.06
C LEU A 188 2.74 -5.48 -7.23
N GLU A 189 2.84 -5.96 -6.00
CA GLU A 189 3.80 -5.44 -5.01
C GLU A 189 4.82 -6.50 -4.60
N PHE A 190 6.07 -6.05 -4.43
CA PHE A 190 7.18 -6.86 -3.95
C PHE A 190 7.89 -6.20 -2.77
N ALA A 191 8.52 -7.02 -1.92
CA ALA A 191 9.19 -6.54 -0.71
C ALA A 191 10.63 -6.02 -0.90
N ASP A 192 11.25 -6.28 -2.06
CA ASP A 192 12.70 -6.15 -2.22
C ASP A 192 13.20 -4.70 -2.24
N HIS A 193 12.37 -3.76 -2.73
CA HIS A 193 12.74 -2.35 -2.88
C HIS A 193 11.53 -1.43 -2.65
N ASP A 194 11.78 -0.21 -2.16
CA ASP A 194 10.75 0.83 -1.95
C ASP A 194 10.00 1.20 -3.25
N ASP A 195 10.61 0.97 -4.42
CA ASP A 195 10.04 1.22 -5.76
C ASP A 195 9.56 -0.07 -6.48
N ALA A 196 9.47 -1.20 -5.78
CA ALA A 196 9.09 -2.48 -6.38
C ALA A 196 7.56 -2.67 -6.50
N GLN A 197 6.85 -1.58 -6.83
CA GLN A 197 5.44 -1.61 -7.16
C GLN A 197 5.26 -1.49 -8.68
N TYR A 198 4.49 -2.40 -9.24
CA TYR A 198 4.08 -2.37 -10.64
C TYR A 198 2.59 -2.09 -10.68
N TYR A 199 2.20 -1.11 -11.49
CA TYR A 199 0.81 -0.70 -11.65
C TYR A 199 0.40 -0.81 -13.11
N PHE A 200 -0.89 -1.01 -13.33
CA PHE A 200 -1.45 -1.00 -14.68
C PHE A 200 -1.42 0.39 -15.29
N TRP A 201 -1.27 0.43 -16.62
CA TRP A 201 -1.48 1.62 -17.42
C TRP A 201 -2.24 1.24 -18.70
N PRO A 202 -3.13 2.08 -19.26
CA PRO A 202 -3.92 1.75 -20.45
C PRO A 202 -3.11 1.34 -21.70
N ASP A 203 -1.87 1.83 -21.82
CA ASP A 203 -0.93 1.49 -22.89
C ASP A 203 -0.03 0.27 -22.59
N ALA A 204 -0.22 -0.39 -21.44
CA ALA A 204 0.49 -1.62 -21.12
C ALA A 204 0.10 -2.77 -22.08
N PRO A 205 0.86 -3.88 -22.10
CA PRO A 205 0.44 -5.07 -22.85
C PRO A 205 -1.00 -5.48 -22.51
N PRO A 206 -1.72 -6.14 -23.45
CA PRO A 206 -3.12 -6.51 -23.25
C PRO A 206 -3.35 -7.27 -21.93
N SER A 207 -4.31 -6.78 -21.16
CA SER A 207 -4.67 -7.31 -19.85
C SER A 207 -6.06 -7.93 -19.89
N SER A 208 -6.21 -9.14 -19.36
CA SER A 208 -7.48 -9.85 -19.34
C SER A 208 -7.60 -10.77 -18.13
N VAL A 209 -8.85 -11.04 -17.75
CA VAL A 209 -9.20 -12.06 -16.76
C VAL A 209 -10.29 -12.93 -17.33
N THR A 210 -10.06 -14.24 -17.38
CA THR A 210 -11.11 -15.22 -17.65
C THR A 210 -11.56 -15.84 -16.34
N VAL A 211 -12.85 -15.70 -16.05
CA VAL A 211 -13.53 -16.34 -14.92
C VAL A 211 -14.27 -17.57 -15.43
N ALA A 212 -14.10 -18.70 -14.75
CA ALA A 212 -14.69 -19.97 -15.11
C ALA A 212 -15.08 -20.78 -13.87
N ASP A 213 -15.80 -21.88 -14.09
CA ASP A 213 -16.25 -22.81 -13.06
C ASP A 213 -17.10 -22.12 -11.98
N SER A 214 -17.98 -21.20 -12.39
CA SER A 214 -18.83 -20.39 -11.50
C SER A 214 -18.00 -19.54 -10.53
N GLY A 215 -17.03 -18.79 -11.06
CA GLY A 215 -16.17 -17.92 -10.26
C GLY A 215 -14.99 -18.63 -9.57
N ARG A 216 -14.84 -19.94 -9.72
CA ARG A 216 -13.84 -20.72 -8.96
C ARG A 216 -12.46 -20.76 -9.60
N THR A 217 -12.39 -20.52 -10.90
CA THR A 217 -11.12 -20.52 -11.65
C THR A 217 -10.95 -19.16 -12.30
N LEU A 218 -9.83 -18.49 -12.00
CA LEU A 218 -9.44 -17.26 -12.67
C LEU A 218 -8.16 -17.53 -13.47
N VAL A 219 -8.18 -17.18 -14.76
CA VAL A 219 -6.98 -17.11 -15.60
C VAL A 219 -6.71 -15.63 -15.88
N VAL A 220 -5.66 -15.12 -15.27
CA VAL A 220 -5.32 -13.70 -15.23
C VAL A 220 -4.07 -13.48 -16.06
N SER A 221 -4.04 -12.40 -16.85
CA SER A 221 -2.84 -11.90 -17.51
C SER A 221 -2.92 -10.38 -17.49
N ILE A 222 -2.01 -9.71 -16.78
CA ILE A 222 -2.01 -8.24 -16.65
C ILE A 222 -0.64 -7.70 -17.06
N GLY A 223 -0.63 -6.80 -18.03
CA GLY A 223 0.51 -5.94 -18.34
C GLY A 223 0.60 -4.80 -17.34
N LEU A 224 1.77 -4.64 -16.73
CA LEU A 224 2.05 -3.67 -15.68
C LEU A 224 3.34 -2.90 -16.02
N SER A 225 3.49 -1.73 -15.41
CA SER A 225 4.68 -0.88 -15.53
C SER A 225 5.13 -0.42 -14.15
N GLY A 226 6.43 -0.30 -13.97
CA GLY A 226 7.04 0.27 -12.76
C GLY A 226 8.35 0.98 -13.10
N ALA A 227 9.02 1.55 -12.10
CA ALA A 227 10.28 2.28 -12.29
C ALA A 227 11.38 1.43 -12.98
N SER A 228 11.30 0.11 -12.82
CA SER A 228 12.25 -0.86 -13.37
C SER A 228 11.93 -1.29 -14.81
N GLY A 229 10.75 -0.94 -15.34
CA GLY A 229 10.29 -1.28 -16.68
C GLY A 229 8.95 -1.99 -16.72
N GLY A 230 8.60 -2.54 -17.88
CA GLY A 230 7.35 -3.29 -18.08
C GLY A 230 7.43 -4.73 -17.59
N LEU A 231 6.31 -5.23 -17.08
CA LEU A 231 6.13 -6.58 -16.58
C LEU A 231 4.79 -7.14 -17.08
N VAL A 232 4.72 -8.44 -17.35
CA VAL A 232 3.45 -9.15 -17.54
C VAL A 232 3.36 -10.22 -16.46
N ALA A 233 2.34 -10.11 -15.63
CA ALA A 233 2.00 -11.08 -14.61
C ALA A 233 0.83 -11.94 -15.09
N ALA A 234 1.06 -13.24 -15.21
CA ALA A 234 0.04 -14.19 -15.62
C ALA A 234 -0.13 -15.30 -14.58
N ALA A 235 -1.36 -15.63 -14.22
CA ALA A 235 -1.65 -16.69 -13.28
C ALA A 235 -2.91 -17.49 -13.59
N THR A 236 -2.90 -18.74 -13.15
CA THR A 236 -4.11 -19.53 -12.91
C THR A 236 -4.35 -19.61 -11.42
N ILE A 237 -5.53 -19.19 -10.98
CA ILE A 237 -5.95 -19.13 -9.58
C ILE A 237 -7.19 -20.01 -9.42
N THR A 238 -7.14 -20.94 -8.48
CA THR A 238 -8.26 -21.85 -8.20
C THR A 238 -8.69 -21.67 -6.74
N LEU A 239 -9.93 -21.21 -6.57
CA LEU A 239 -10.56 -20.99 -5.28
C LEU A 239 -11.09 -22.33 -4.70
N PRO A 240 -11.13 -22.48 -3.36
CA PRO A 240 -11.76 -23.62 -2.73
C PRO A 240 -13.25 -23.72 -3.12
N ALA A 241 -13.82 -24.93 -3.00
CA ALA A 241 -15.27 -25.06 -3.08
C ALA A 241 -15.89 -24.40 -1.84
N GLY A 242 -16.85 -23.50 -2.05
CA GLY A 242 -17.68 -22.93 -0.97
C GLY A 242 -18.65 -23.93 -0.38
#